data_AF-A0A329YFN6-F1
#
_entry.id   AF-A0A329YFN6-F1
#
_cell.length_a   1.000
_cell.length_b   1.000
_cell.length_c   1.000
_cell.angle_alpha   90.00
_cell.angle_beta   90.00
_cell.angle_gamma   90.00
#
_symmetry.space_group_name_H-M   'P 1'
#
loop_
_entity.id
_entity.type
_entity.pdbx_description
1 polymer ?
#
loop_
_entity_poly.entity_id
_entity_poly.type
_entity_poly.pdbx_seq_one_letter_code
_entity_poly.pdbx_strand_id
1 'polypeptide(L)'
;MDHDGTSTNVAQLHQGPLWCNSCPMAEDQTKLQFRIRMTPEVKAAIVAAAARNNRSINAEILARLEESFQSGRALGIDPKDVEIVDILEELERLKSKVAKLSRKK
;
A
#
# COMPACT_ATOMS: atom_id res chain seq x y z
N MET A 1 -6.44 75.49 19.57
CA MET A 1 -7.45 75.37 18.50
C MET A 1 -6.65 74.83 17.33
N ASP A 2 -6.57 73.52 17.10
CA ASP A 2 -7.66 72.54 17.22
C ASP A 2 -7.21 71.21 17.84
N HIS A 3 -8.16 70.62 18.58
CA HIS A 3 -8.24 69.21 18.94
C HIS A 3 -8.54 68.43 17.63
N ASP A 4 -8.12 67.18 17.43
CA ASP A 4 -8.86 66.03 17.92
C ASP A 4 -8.00 64.76 17.79
N GLY A 5 -7.76 64.11 18.92
CA GLY A 5 -7.53 62.68 18.93
C GLY A 5 -8.88 61.98 18.84
N THR A 6 -9.00 61.01 17.95
CA THR A 6 -9.93 59.89 18.16
C THR A 6 -9.32 58.64 17.56
N SER A 7 -8.75 57.84 18.46
CA SER A 7 -8.52 56.42 18.29
C SER A 7 -9.84 55.76 17.89
N THR A 8 -9.90 55.14 16.71
CA THR A 8 -10.96 54.15 16.44
C THR A 8 -10.29 52.81 16.16
N ASN A 9 -10.33 52.02 17.23
CA ASN A 9 -10.01 50.62 17.31
C ASN A 9 -10.97 49.84 16.39
N VAL A 10 -10.43 49.17 15.36
CA VAL A 10 -11.13 48.08 14.66
C VAL A 10 -10.47 46.78 15.06
N ALA A 11 -10.77 46.36 16.28
CA ALA A 11 -10.74 44.96 16.63
C ALA A 11 -11.78 44.21 15.77
N GLN A 12 -11.36 43.05 15.28
CA GLN A 12 -12.18 41.84 15.11
C GLN A 12 -12.82 41.54 13.74
N LEU A 13 -12.07 40.79 12.92
CA LEU A 13 -12.57 39.68 12.10
C LEU A 13 -11.50 38.57 12.16
N HIS A 14 -11.60 37.69 13.16
CA HIS A 14 -12.18 36.36 13.03
C HIS A 14 -11.47 35.46 11.99
N GLN A 15 -10.58 34.63 12.55
CA GLN A 15 -10.45 33.20 12.22
C GLN A 15 -10.04 32.90 10.78
N GLY A 16 -8.74 33.09 10.50
CA GLY A 16 -8.05 32.31 9.48
C GLY A 16 -8.19 30.82 9.83
N PRO A 17 -8.59 29.97 8.88
CA PRO A 17 -9.11 28.68 9.27
C PRO A 17 -7.98 27.73 9.74
N LEU A 18 -8.21 27.08 10.89
CA LEU A 18 -7.33 26.12 11.57
C LEU A 18 -7.48 24.74 10.91
N TRP A 19 -6.68 24.38 9.91
CA TRP A 19 -6.75 23.04 9.29
C TRP A 19 -5.42 22.33 9.52
N CYS A 20 -5.47 21.37 10.44
CA CYS A 20 -4.59 20.22 10.60
C CYS A 20 -3.14 20.43 11.05
N ASN A 21 -2.96 20.66 12.35
CA ASN A 21 -1.72 20.34 13.09
C ASN A 21 -1.58 18.85 13.44
N SER A 22 -2.22 17.94 12.70
CA SER A 22 -2.12 16.49 12.91
C SER A 22 -2.50 15.75 11.63
N CYS A 23 -1.76 15.96 10.54
CA CYS A 23 -1.60 14.88 9.59
C CYS A 23 -0.35 14.11 10.04
N PRO A 24 -0.45 12.93 10.68
CA PRO A 24 0.68 12.03 10.72
C PRO A 24 1.00 11.76 9.26
N MET A 25 2.09 12.35 8.77
CA MET A 25 2.55 12.11 7.42
C MET A 25 2.73 10.62 7.31
N ALA A 26 1.77 9.99 6.62
CA ALA A 26 1.80 8.60 6.24
C ALA A 26 3.22 8.33 5.75
N GLU A 27 3.84 7.33 6.37
CA GLU A 27 5.19 6.85 6.10
C GLU A 27 5.49 7.05 4.62
N ASP A 28 6.46 7.92 4.33
CA ASP A 28 6.94 8.21 2.98
C ASP A 28 7.36 6.88 2.37
N GLN A 29 6.42 6.24 1.67
CA GLN A 29 6.67 5.04 0.90
C GLN A 29 7.79 5.44 -0.04
N THR A 30 9.02 5.04 0.32
CA THR A 30 10.25 5.44 -0.33
C THR A 30 10.02 5.41 -1.83
N LYS A 31 9.84 6.59 -2.44
CA LYS A 31 9.44 6.72 -3.84
C LYS A 31 10.63 6.34 -4.72
N LEU A 32 10.91 5.05 -4.78
CA LEU A 32 12.02 4.47 -5.52
C LEU A 32 11.75 4.65 -7.01
N GLN A 33 12.67 5.32 -7.69
CA GLN A 33 12.61 5.47 -9.13
C GLN A 33 13.36 4.32 -9.81
N PHE A 34 12.62 3.41 -10.43
CA PHE A 34 13.19 2.33 -11.24
C PHE A 34 13.30 2.74 -12.71
N ARG A 35 14.48 2.56 -13.31
CA ARG A 35 14.70 2.74 -14.75
C ARG A 35 14.52 1.41 -15.47
N ILE A 36 13.31 1.16 -15.98
CA ILE A 36 12.98 -0.06 -16.72
C ILE A 36 13.33 0.11 -18.20
N ARG A 37 14.08 -0.83 -18.77
CA ARG A 37 14.32 -0.91 -20.22
C ARG A 37 13.22 -1.77 -20.85
N MET A 38 12.54 -1.26 -21.86
CA MET A 38 11.47 -1.96 -22.58
C MET A 38 11.42 -1.53 -24.05
N THR A 39 10.85 -2.37 -24.91
CA THR A 39 10.63 -2.05 -26.32
C THR A 39 9.53 -0.98 -26.47
N PRO A 40 9.50 -0.23 -27.59
CA PRO A 40 8.48 0.81 -27.80
C PRO A 40 7.05 0.24 -27.82
N GLU A 41 6.89 -0.97 -28.35
CA GLU A 41 5.61 -1.68 -28.39
C GLU A 41 5.07 -1.97 -26.99
N VAL A 42 5.92 -2.48 -26.09
CA VAL A 42 5.54 -2.77 -24.70
C VAL A 42 5.15 -1.47 -23.97
N LYS A 43 5.90 -0.38 -24.19
CA LYS A 43 5.56 0.92 -23.62
C LYS A 43 4.18 1.39 -24.09
N ALA A 44 3.89 1.29 -25.39
CA ALA A 44 2.60 1.69 -25.96
C ALA A 44 1.44 0.87 -25.38
N ALA A 45 1.64 -0.45 -25.23
CA ALA A 45 0.65 -1.34 -24.64
C ALA A 45 0.33 -0.97 -23.18
N ILE A 46 1.35 -0.64 -22.38
CA ILE A 46 1.17 -0.21 -20.99
C ILE A 46 0.40 1.12 -20.92
N VAL A 47 0.75 2.09 -21.77
CA VAL A 47 0.06 3.39 -21.82
C VAL A 47 -1.42 3.23 -22.18
N ALA A 48 -1.71 2.41 -23.20
CA ALA A 48 -3.08 2.13 -23.60
C ALA A 48 -3.89 1.41 -22.50
N ALA A 49 -3.26 0.45 -21.80
CA ALA A 49 -3.89 -0.24 -20.67
C ALA A 49 -4.17 0.70 -19.50
N ALA A 50 -3.21 1.56 -19.14
CA ALA A 50 -3.36 2.55 -18.08
C ALA A 50 -4.53 3.53 -18.36
N ALA A 51 -4.63 4.00 -19.61
CA ALA A 51 -5.73 4.86 -20.04
C ALA A 51 -7.09 4.14 -19.94
N ARG A 52 -7.17 2.89 -20.41
CA ARG A 52 -8.39 2.07 -20.31
C ARG A 52 -8.82 1.80 -18.86
N ASN A 53 -7.86 1.61 -17.97
CA ASN A 53 -8.10 1.31 -16.55
C ASN A 53 -8.17 2.58 -15.68
N ASN A 54 -8.14 3.76 -16.30
CA ASN A 54 -8.24 5.06 -15.63
C ASN A 54 -7.23 5.24 -14.48
N ARG A 55 -6.00 4.75 -14.67
CA ARG A 55 -4.92 4.78 -13.67
C ARG A 55 -3.62 5.31 -14.25
N SER A 56 -2.70 5.71 -13.38
CA SER A 56 -1.36 6.12 -13.82
C SER A 56 -0.58 4.94 -14.40
N ILE A 57 0.41 5.23 -15.24
CA ILE A 57 1.30 4.20 -15.81
C ILE A 57 1.99 3.40 -14.69
N ASN A 58 2.45 4.07 -13.63
CA ASN A 58 3.05 3.38 -12.48
C ASN A 58 2.05 2.45 -11.79
N ALA A 59 0.81 2.90 -11.57
CA ALA A 59 -0.23 2.08 -10.96
C ALA A 59 -0.60 0.87 -11.83
N GLU A 60 -0.58 1.03 -13.16
CA GLU A 60 -0.78 -0.09 -14.10
C GLU A 60 0.35 -1.11 -14.02
N ILE A 61 1.60 -0.66 -13.99
CA ILE A 61 2.76 -1.54 -13.87
C ILE A 61 2.71 -2.30 -12.55
N LEU A 62 2.46 -1.62 -11.43
CA LEU A 62 2.38 -2.23 -10.11
C LEU A 62 1.30 -3.31 -10.06
N ALA A 63 0.08 -3.00 -10.49
CA ALA A 63 -1.02 -3.95 -10.43
C ALA A 63 -0.76 -5.21 -11.27
N ARG A 64 -0.15 -5.08 -12.45
CA ARG A 64 0.23 -6.26 -13.27
C ARG A 64 1.31 -7.09 -12.60
N LEU A 65 2.28 -6.46 -11.96
CA LEU A 65 3.33 -7.16 -11.21
C LEU A 65 2.74 -7.87 -10.00
N GLU A 66 1.90 -7.20 -9.22
CA GLU A 66 1.17 -7.79 -8.08
C GLU A 66 0.35 -9.01 -8.51
N GLU A 67 -0.42 -8.89 -9.60
CA GLU A 67 -1.19 -10.00 -10.18
C GLU A 67 -0.27 -11.17 -10.58
N SER A 68 0.90 -10.89 -11.15
CA SER A 68 1.87 -11.94 -11.53
C SER A 68 2.41 -12.70 -10.31
N PHE A 69 2.57 -12.03 -9.17
CA PHE A 69 2.98 -12.68 -7.92
C PHE A 69 1.82 -13.45 -7.26
N GLN A 70 0.59 -12.96 -7.40
CA GLN A 70 -0.61 -13.61 -6.86
C GLN A 70 -1.01 -14.87 -7.64
N SER A 71 -0.80 -14.88 -8.96
CA SER A 71 -1.08 -16.03 -9.82
C SER A 71 -0.30 -17.30 -9.43
N GLY A 72 0.86 -17.13 -8.75
CA GLY A 72 1.63 -18.24 -8.17
C GLY A 72 1.24 -18.60 -6.72
N ARG A 73 0.42 -17.77 -6.06
CA ARG A 73 -0.05 -17.92 -4.69
C ARG A 73 -1.56 -18.17 -4.68
N ALA A 74 -2.01 -19.32 -5.19
CA ALA A 74 -3.43 -19.68 -5.25
C ALA A 74 -4.18 -19.66 -3.90
N LEU A 75 -3.48 -19.50 -2.76
CA LEU A 75 -4.06 -19.38 -1.41
C LEU A 75 -3.55 -18.16 -0.62
N GLY A 76 -2.88 -17.21 -1.27
CA GLY A 76 -2.23 -16.09 -0.56
C GLY A 76 -1.04 -16.51 0.32
N ILE A 77 -0.64 -17.78 0.24
CA ILE A 77 0.49 -18.37 0.94
C ILE A 77 1.73 -18.14 0.08
N ASP A 78 2.72 -17.38 0.58
CA ASP A 78 4.03 -17.41 -0.07
C ASP A 78 4.72 -18.74 0.29
N PRO A 79 5.18 -19.54 -0.69
CA PRO A 79 5.87 -20.80 -0.41
C PRO A 79 7.20 -20.62 0.31
N LYS A 80 7.68 -19.37 0.48
CA LYS A 80 8.88 -19.02 1.24
C LYS A 80 8.58 -18.37 2.59
N ASP A 81 7.31 -18.22 2.96
CA ASP A 81 6.95 -17.82 4.32
C ASP A 81 7.40 -18.93 5.27
N VAL A 82 8.54 -18.71 5.93
CA VAL A 82 9.22 -19.68 6.80
C VAL A 82 8.26 -20.22 7.87
N GLU A 83 7.42 -19.35 8.43
CA GLU A 83 6.41 -19.73 9.41
C GLU A 83 5.41 -20.76 8.87
N ILE A 84 5.00 -20.65 7.60
CA ILE A 84 4.04 -21.58 7.01
C ILE A 84 4.69 -22.93 6.74
N VAL A 85 5.96 -22.95 6.33
CA VAL A 85 6.73 -24.18 6.12
C VAL A 85 6.87 -24.95 7.44
N ASP A 86 7.23 -24.26 8.52
CA ASP A 86 7.39 -24.87 9.85
C ASP A 86 6.06 -25.44 10.37
N ILE A 87 4.95 -24.72 10.20
CA ILE A 87 3.61 -25.17 10.59
C ILE A 87 3.19 -26.43 9.83
N LEU A 88 3.49 -26.52 8.53
CA LEU A 88 3.15 -27.69 7.71
C LEU A 88 3.90 -28.94 8.17
N GLU A 89 5.19 -28.80 8.51
CA GLU A 89 6.00 -29.90 9.05
C GLU A 89 5.43 -30.39 10.40
N GLU A 90 5.03 -29.45 11.26
CA GLU A 90 4.48 -29.78 12.56
C GLU A 90 3.11 -30.50 12.45
N LEU A 91 2.27 -30.09 11.50
CA LEU A 91 1.00 -30.76 11.20
C LEU A 91 1.21 -32.20 10.73
N GLU A 92 2.20 -32.45 9.87
CA GLU A 92 2.50 -33.80 9.39
C GLU A 92 2.98 -34.71 10.53
N ARG A 93 3.81 -34.15 11.42
CA ARG A 93 4.26 -34.84 12.64
C ARG A 93 3.09 -35.15 13.57
N LEU A 94 2.15 -34.23 13.73
CA LEU A 94 0.98 -34.41 14.58
C LEU A 94 0.02 -35.47 14.01
N LYS A 95 -0.27 -35.41 12.70
CA LYS A 95 -1.09 -36.41 11.98
C LYS A 95 -0.57 -37.82 12.19
N SER A 96 0.74 -38.00 12.15
CA SER A 96 1.40 -39.29 12.41
C SER A 96 1.21 -39.79 13.84
N LYS A 97 1.25 -38.89 14.84
CA LYS A 97 1.00 -39.25 16.25
C LYS A 97 -0.46 -39.65 16.47
N VAL A 98 -1.41 -38.89 15.93
CA VAL A 98 -2.84 -39.18 16.02
C VAL A 98 -3.16 -40.54 15.40
N ALA A 99 -2.62 -40.83 14.21
CA ALA A 99 -2.82 -42.12 13.55
C ALA A 99 -2.30 -43.31 14.38
N LYS A 100 -1.17 -43.15 15.09
CA LYS A 100 -0.62 -44.19 15.97
C LYS A 100 -1.49 -44.43 17.20
N LEU A 101 -1.97 -43.36 17.83
CA LEU A 101 -2.84 -43.45 18.99
C LEU A 101 -4.23 -44.00 18.64
N SER A 102 -4.76 -43.65 17.47
CA SER A 102 -6.04 -44.16 16.98
C SER A 102 -6.04 -45.66 16.68
N ARG A 103 -4.88 -46.27 16.39
CA ARG A 103 -4.76 -47.72 16.16
C ARG A 103 -4.57 -48.54 17.45
N LYS A 104 -4.31 -47.90 18.58
CA LYS A 104 -4.01 -48.55 19.87
C LYS A 104 -5.22 -48.63 20.80
N LYS A 105 -6.42 -48.45 20.25
CA LYS A 105 -7.72 -48.55 20.93
C LYS A 105 -8.50 -49.69 20.29
#